data_AF-A0A3S8UB21-F1
#
_entry.id   AF-A0A3S8UB21-F1
#
_cell.length_a   1.000
_cell.length_b   1.000
_cell.length_c   1.000
_cell.angle_alpha   90.00
_cell.angle_beta   90.00
_cell.angle_gamma   90.00
#
_symmetry.space_group_name_H-M   'P 1'
#
loop_
_entity.id
_entity.type
_entity.pdbx_description
1 polymer ?
#
loop_
_entity_poly.entity_id
_entity_poly.type
_entity_poly.pdbx_seq_one_letter_code
_entity_poly.pdbx_strand_id
1 'polypeptide(L)'
;MFNLIVSGRVNDDRRGFIFAERVFGYTSKDLESQFTKGDLIDFDSLMRFPALLMEEGRSNEIARIAWISRVTRKGADFQIDYTIDSDLPKLTNADIEEMQTELDMHDWEFGTNHWAVKDVDLFEILLKRAKLDQPKPSVFQLSAKPIDPKLISFMMPFDGSFNSVYQGIKAVLEADGFTCRRADDMWVHAHVMTDIIELICTSVVVICDLSRKNPNVFYEAGIAHTLGKQVILISQSHDDVPFDLRPIRYLSYLNNGEGIQKLAEEVMARVRSIT
;
A
#
# COMPACT_ATOMS: atom_id res chain seq x y z
N MET A 1 -19.56 0.13 -12.17
CA MET A 1 -19.59 0.92 -13.41
C MET A 1 -18.45 1.93 -13.43
N PHE A 2 -17.91 2.19 -14.63
CA PHE A 2 -16.97 3.29 -14.88
C PHE A 2 -17.16 3.85 -16.31
N ASN A 3 -16.65 5.07 -16.54
CA ASN A 3 -16.59 5.70 -17.86
C ASN A 3 -15.25 5.36 -18.52
N LEU A 4 -15.26 4.66 -19.66
CA LEU A 4 -14.07 4.49 -20.49
C LEU A 4 -14.05 5.62 -21.53
N ILE A 5 -13.01 6.45 -21.53
CA ILE A 5 -12.84 7.51 -22.52
C ILE A 5 -11.49 7.32 -23.20
N VAL A 6 -11.53 6.78 -24.42
CA VAL A 6 -10.37 6.71 -25.30
C VAL A 6 -10.41 7.93 -26.20
N SER A 7 -9.47 8.85 -26.04
CA SER A 7 -9.30 9.96 -26.98
C SER A 7 -7.91 10.59 -26.99
N GLY A 8 -7.41 10.92 -28.18
CA GLY A 8 -6.21 11.78 -28.32
C GLY A 8 -6.40 13.21 -27.79
N ARG A 9 -7.60 13.57 -27.32
CA ARG A 9 -7.95 14.90 -26.79
C ARG A 9 -8.23 14.88 -25.28
N VAL A 10 -7.80 13.85 -24.54
CA VAL A 10 -7.83 13.78 -23.06
C VAL A 10 -6.41 13.72 -22.44
N ASN A 11 -5.42 14.27 -23.14
CA ASN A 11 -4.01 14.27 -22.71
C ASN A 11 -3.65 15.39 -21.72
N ASP A 12 -4.49 16.42 -21.58
CA ASP A 12 -4.34 17.48 -20.58
C ASP A 12 -4.80 17.01 -19.18
N ASP A 13 -4.24 17.58 -18.12
CA ASP A 13 -4.45 17.10 -16.75
C ASP A 13 -5.81 17.50 -16.15
N ARG A 14 -6.57 18.39 -16.81
CA ARG A 14 -7.81 18.97 -16.26
C ARG A 14 -8.98 18.98 -17.22
N ARG A 15 -8.73 18.88 -18.53
CA ARG A 15 -9.78 19.01 -19.53
C ARG A 15 -9.50 18.16 -20.75
N GLY A 16 -10.56 17.57 -21.29
CA GLY A 16 -10.52 16.95 -22.60
C GLY A 16 -11.76 17.20 -23.43
N PHE A 17 -11.78 16.58 -24.62
CA PHE A 17 -12.88 16.68 -25.56
C PHE A 17 -13.21 15.32 -26.16
N ILE A 18 -14.48 15.10 -26.45
CA ILE A 18 -14.95 13.93 -27.20
C ILE A 18 -16.05 14.38 -28.16
N PHE A 19 -16.08 13.78 -29.35
CA PHE A 19 -17.17 14.03 -30.30
C PHE A 19 -18.49 13.52 -29.73
N ALA A 20 -19.56 14.29 -29.87
CA ALA A 20 -20.86 13.93 -29.31
C ALA A 20 -21.43 12.62 -29.89
N GLU A 21 -21.14 12.31 -31.15
CA GLU A 21 -21.53 11.06 -31.82
C GLU A 21 -20.80 9.82 -31.26
N ARG A 22 -19.72 10.02 -30.50
CA ARG A 22 -18.87 8.96 -29.94
C ARG A 22 -19.21 8.62 -28.49
N VAL A 23 -20.17 9.35 -27.90
CA VAL A 23 -20.71 9.04 -26.57
C VAL A 23 -21.58 7.79 -26.66
N PHE A 24 -21.43 6.91 -25.69
CA PHE A 24 -21.94 5.54 -25.68
C PHE A 24 -21.38 4.62 -26.77
N GLY A 25 -20.27 5.01 -27.42
CA GLY A 25 -19.53 4.10 -28.28
C GLY A 25 -19.13 2.86 -27.49
N TYR A 26 -19.50 1.67 -27.98
CA TYR A 26 -19.25 0.38 -27.30
C TYR A 26 -19.89 0.21 -25.92
N THR A 27 -20.95 0.98 -25.63
CA THR A 27 -21.85 0.73 -24.50
C THR A 27 -22.99 -0.18 -24.94
N SER A 28 -23.37 -1.16 -24.12
CA SER A 28 -24.52 -2.01 -24.42
C SER A 28 -25.82 -1.19 -24.46
N LYS A 29 -26.78 -1.60 -25.30
CA LYS A 29 -28.04 -0.85 -25.47
C LYS A 29 -28.85 -0.76 -24.18
N ASP A 30 -28.84 -1.81 -23.37
CA ASP A 30 -29.51 -1.83 -22.07
C ASP A 30 -28.89 -0.79 -21.12
N LEU A 31 -27.56 -0.67 -21.11
CA LEU A 31 -26.86 0.29 -20.27
C LEU A 31 -27.02 1.73 -20.78
N GLU A 32 -26.92 1.96 -22.09
CA GLU A 32 -27.17 3.27 -22.72
C GLU A 32 -28.57 3.79 -22.37
N SER A 33 -29.58 2.91 -22.36
CA SER A 33 -30.96 3.28 -22.04
C SER A 33 -31.16 3.78 -20.60
N GLN A 34 -30.25 3.43 -19.67
CA GLN A 34 -30.29 3.90 -18.29
C GLN A 34 -29.86 5.37 -18.14
N PHE A 35 -29.05 5.85 -19.08
CA PHE A 35 -28.47 7.20 -19.07
C PHE A 35 -29.03 8.12 -20.15
N THR A 36 -30.06 7.68 -20.87
CA THR A 36 -30.67 8.43 -21.96
C THR A 36 -32.18 8.54 -21.81
N LYS A 37 -32.73 9.69 -22.22
CA LYS A 37 -34.16 9.92 -22.33
C LYS A 37 -34.47 10.62 -23.65
N GLY A 38 -34.72 9.81 -24.69
CA GLY A 38 -34.69 10.31 -26.06
C GLY A 38 -33.27 10.75 -26.42
N ASP A 39 -33.11 11.94 -26.99
CA ASP A 39 -31.80 12.49 -27.37
C ASP A 39 -31.04 13.15 -26.19
N LEU A 40 -31.65 13.18 -25.00
CA LEU A 40 -31.03 13.78 -23.81
C LEU A 40 -30.20 12.75 -23.06
N ILE A 41 -28.96 13.11 -22.75
CA ILE A 41 -28.01 12.31 -21.98
C ILE A 41 -27.98 12.81 -20.53
N ASP A 42 -28.14 11.91 -19.57
CA ASP A 42 -28.00 12.18 -18.14
C ASP A 42 -26.53 12.14 -17.70
N PHE A 43 -25.80 13.21 -18.00
CA PHE A 43 -24.41 13.36 -17.58
C PHE A 43 -24.26 13.43 -16.05
N ASP A 44 -25.27 13.93 -15.32
CA ASP A 44 -25.22 14.03 -13.86
C ASP A 44 -25.11 12.64 -13.21
N SER A 45 -25.75 11.63 -13.81
CA SER A 45 -25.59 10.24 -13.39
C SER A 45 -24.25 9.65 -13.83
N LEU A 46 -23.80 9.91 -15.07
CA LEU A 46 -22.51 9.40 -15.58
C LEU A 46 -21.31 9.90 -14.78
N MET A 47 -21.33 11.18 -14.37
CA MET A 47 -20.25 11.82 -13.61
C MET A 47 -20.08 11.27 -12.19
N ARG A 48 -21.02 10.45 -11.69
CA ARG A 48 -20.89 9.76 -10.39
C ARG A 48 -19.93 8.58 -10.43
N PHE A 49 -19.61 8.09 -11.62
CA PHE A 49 -18.69 6.97 -11.80
C PHE A 49 -17.28 7.46 -12.15
N PRO A 50 -16.22 6.75 -11.71
CA PRO A 50 -14.86 7.07 -12.11
C PRO A 50 -14.71 6.97 -13.63
N ALA A 51 -13.73 7.67 -14.18
CA ALA A 51 -13.38 7.63 -15.59
C ALA A 51 -11.97 7.07 -15.79
N LEU A 52 -11.83 6.09 -16.67
CA LEU A 52 -10.56 5.64 -17.23
C LEU A 52 -10.30 6.42 -18.51
N LEU A 53 -9.36 7.37 -18.44
CA LEU A 53 -8.93 8.22 -19.54
C LEU A 53 -7.72 7.59 -20.23
N MET A 54 -7.80 7.42 -21.54
CA MET A 54 -6.76 6.77 -22.34
C MET A 54 -6.55 7.52 -23.65
N GLU A 55 -5.32 7.53 -24.15
CA GLU A 55 -5.05 7.82 -25.56
C GLU A 55 -5.26 6.54 -26.40
N GLU A 56 -5.36 6.68 -27.72
CA GLU A 56 -5.36 5.51 -28.62
C GLU A 56 -3.97 4.87 -28.60
N GLY A 57 -3.91 3.53 -28.50
CA GLY A 57 -2.66 2.79 -28.41
C GLY A 57 -2.75 1.55 -27.53
N ARG A 58 -1.69 0.73 -27.50
CA ARG A 58 -1.61 -0.55 -26.77
C ARG A 58 -0.26 -0.77 -26.09
N SER A 59 0.52 0.28 -25.97
CA SER A 59 1.89 0.22 -25.48
C SER A 59 2.00 1.05 -24.21
N ASN A 60 2.91 2.02 -24.20
CA ASN A 60 3.25 2.80 -23.01
C ASN A 60 2.43 4.10 -22.91
N GLU A 61 1.37 4.26 -23.70
CA GLU A 61 0.44 5.38 -23.57
C GLU A 61 -0.14 5.37 -22.15
N ILE A 62 -0.26 6.55 -21.55
CA ILE A 62 -0.63 6.66 -20.14
C ILE A 62 -2.15 6.57 -20.01
N ALA A 63 -2.61 5.60 -19.23
CA ALA A 63 -4.00 5.48 -18.79
C ALA A 63 -4.13 6.09 -17.39
N ARG A 64 -5.17 6.92 -17.19
CA ARG A 64 -5.38 7.67 -15.94
C ARG A 64 -6.79 7.52 -15.42
N ILE A 65 -6.90 7.43 -14.10
CA ILE A 65 -8.20 7.42 -13.43
C ILE A 65 -8.53 8.84 -13.00
N ALA A 66 -9.73 9.29 -13.35
CA ALA A 66 -10.18 10.63 -13.10
C ALA A 66 -11.64 10.67 -12.65
N TRP A 67 -12.04 11.80 -12.08
CA TRP A 67 -13.42 12.11 -11.73
C TRP A 67 -13.91 13.25 -12.61
N ILE A 68 -14.92 12.97 -13.44
CA ILE A 68 -15.51 13.99 -14.30
C ILE A 68 -16.33 14.93 -13.43
N SER A 69 -16.02 16.22 -13.51
CA SER A 69 -16.67 17.27 -12.72
C SER A 69 -17.70 18.06 -13.52
N ARG A 70 -17.55 18.09 -14.84
CA ARG A 70 -18.44 18.83 -15.74
C ARG A 70 -18.35 18.30 -17.17
N VAL A 71 -19.50 18.26 -17.83
CA VAL A 71 -19.60 18.06 -19.28
C VAL A 71 -20.33 19.25 -19.90
N THR A 72 -19.79 19.83 -20.96
CA THR A 72 -20.39 20.99 -21.64
C THR A 72 -20.40 20.80 -23.14
N ARG A 73 -21.57 20.95 -23.77
CA ARG A 73 -21.69 20.91 -25.24
C ARG A 73 -20.97 22.10 -25.87
N LYS A 74 -20.09 21.84 -26.84
CA LYS A 74 -19.34 22.81 -27.64
C LYS A 74 -19.43 22.43 -29.12
N GLY A 75 -20.50 22.86 -29.79
CA GLY A 75 -20.74 22.52 -31.20
C GLY A 75 -20.96 21.03 -31.39
N ALA A 76 -20.08 20.36 -32.13
CA ALA A 76 -20.11 18.91 -32.34
C ALA A 76 -19.46 18.11 -31.19
N ASP A 77 -18.74 18.77 -30.28
CA ASP A 77 -18.01 18.14 -29.19
C ASP A 77 -18.73 18.28 -27.85
N PHE A 78 -18.39 17.40 -26.92
CA PHE A 78 -18.48 17.64 -25.50
C PHE A 78 -17.09 17.95 -24.94
N GLN A 79 -16.98 19.07 -24.23
CA GLN A 79 -15.84 19.35 -23.37
C GLN A 79 -16.08 18.67 -22.02
N ILE A 80 -15.07 18.00 -21.49
CA ILE A 80 -15.09 17.27 -20.23
C ILE A 80 -14.05 17.91 -19.32
N ASP A 81 -14.45 18.46 -18.18
CA ASP A 81 -13.54 18.91 -17.13
C ASP A 81 -13.45 17.81 -16.06
N TYR A 82 -12.24 17.42 -15.66
CA TYR A 82 -12.00 16.32 -14.72
C TYR A 82 -10.83 16.60 -13.77
N THR A 83 -10.76 15.80 -12.70
CA THR A 83 -9.62 15.76 -11.78
C THR A 83 -9.00 14.39 -11.82
N ILE A 84 -7.70 14.30 -12.12
CA ILE A 84 -6.94 13.05 -12.02
C ILE A 84 -6.67 12.74 -10.55
N ASP A 85 -6.87 11.48 -10.17
CA ASP A 85 -6.54 11.00 -8.84
C ASP A 85 -5.05 10.60 -8.79
N SER A 86 -4.24 11.39 -8.06
CA SER A 86 -2.80 11.18 -7.97
C SER A 86 -2.39 10.04 -7.03
N ASP A 87 -3.31 9.57 -6.19
CA ASP A 87 -3.04 8.50 -5.23
C ASP A 87 -3.21 7.11 -5.87
N LEU A 88 -3.78 7.06 -7.07
CA LEU A 88 -3.96 5.85 -7.86
C LEU A 88 -2.74 5.53 -8.73
N PRO A 89 -2.49 4.24 -9.02
CA PRO A 89 -1.35 3.84 -9.82
C PRO A 89 -1.39 4.46 -11.21
N LYS A 90 -0.23 4.85 -11.73
CA LYS A 90 -0.08 5.18 -13.14
C LYS A 90 -0.14 3.88 -13.93
N LEU A 91 -1.08 3.80 -14.86
CA LEU A 91 -1.27 2.65 -15.72
C LEU A 91 -0.83 3.02 -17.14
N THR A 92 -0.47 2.00 -17.90
CA THR A 92 -0.25 2.08 -19.35
C THR A 92 -1.39 1.39 -20.08
N ASN A 93 -1.56 1.69 -21.37
CA ASN A 93 -2.51 0.95 -22.19
C ASN A 93 -2.18 -0.56 -22.27
N ALA A 94 -0.90 -0.94 -22.16
CA ALA A 94 -0.51 -2.34 -22.03
C ALA A 94 -1.05 -2.98 -20.74
N ASP A 95 -1.00 -2.27 -19.60
CA ASP A 95 -1.60 -2.75 -18.34
C ASP A 95 -3.12 -2.95 -18.48
N ILE A 96 -3.80 -2.03 -19.19
CA ILE A 96 -5.24 -2.13 -19.48
C ILE A 96 -5.54 -3.30 -20.43
N GLU A 97 -4.71 -3.52 -21.45
CA GLU A 97 -4.85 -4.66 -22.38
C GLU A 97 -4.79 -6.01 -21.64
N GLU A 98 -3.91 -6.13 -20.64
CA GLU A 98 -3.83 -7.32 -19.80
C GLU A 98 -5.08 -7.58 -18.96
N MET A 99 -5.90 -6.54 -18.69
CA MET A 99 -7.16 -6.61 -17.94
C MET A 99 -8.39 -6.42 -18.82
N GLN A 100 -8.25 -6.44 -20.15
CA GLN A 100 -9.32 -6.03 -21.07
C GLN A 100 -10.59 -6.87 -20.92
N THR A 101 -10.44 -8.17 -20.63
CA THR A 101 -11.59 -9.08 -20.53
C THR A 101 -12.42 -8.75 -19.28
N GLU A 102 -11.75 -8.52 -18.14
CA GLU A 102 -12.39 -8.13 -16.89
C GLU A 102 -13.00 -6.72 -16.98
N LEU A 103 -12.39 -5.83 -17.77
CA LEU A 103 -12.87 -4.46 -18.00
C LEU A 103 -14.00 -4.37 -19.02
N ASP A 104 -14.45 -5.49 -19.59
CA ASP A 104 -15.43 -5.54 -20.68
C ASP A 104 -14.99 -4.69 -21.89
N MET A 105 -13.70 -4.77 -22.21
CA MET A 105 -13.07 -4.08 -23.33
C MET A 105 -12.71 -5.04 -24.46
N HIS A 106 -12.91 -4.57 -25.69
CA HIS A 106 -12.54 -5.28 -26.90
C HIS A 106 -11.35 -4.64 -27.61
N ASP A 107 -10.69 -5.47 -28.43
CA ASP A 107 -9.48 -5.11 -29.17
C ASP A 107 -9.57 -3.76 -29.91
N TRP A 108 -10.66 -3.50 -30.61
CA TRP A 108 -10.82 -2.30 -31.45
C TRP A 108 -11.04 -1.01 -30.64
N GLU A 109 -11.42 -1.10 -29.37
CA GLU A 109 -11.68 0.05 -28.50
C GLU A 109 -10.40 0.86 -28.23
N PHE A 110 -9.24 0.19 -28.15
CA PHE A 110 -7.93 0.82 -27.95
C PHE A 110 -7.49 1.72 -29.12
N GLY A 111 -8.04 1.53 -30.32
CA GLY A 111 -7.63 2.24 -31.53
C GLY A 111 -8.66 3.24 -32.05
N THR A 112 -9.72 3.52 -31.28
CA THR A 112 -10.83 4.36 -31.75
C THR A 112 -11.30 5.31 -30.68
N ASN A 113 -11.35 6.61 -31.00
CA ASN A 113 -11.97 7.61 -30.14
C ASN A 113 -13.42 7.25 -29.75
N HIS A 114 -13.70 7.07 -28.45
CA HIS A 114 -15.04 6.81 -27.93
C HIS A 114 -15.17 7.13 -26.44
N TRP A 115 -16.42 7.29 -25.99
CA TRP A 115 -16.79 7.25 -24.57
C TRP A 115 -17.77 6.10 -24.37
N ALA A 116 -17.35 5.05 -23.67
CA ALA A 116 -18.20 3.94 -23.24
C ALA A 116 -18.54 4.03 -21.75
N VAL A 117 -19.66 3.43 -21.35
CA VAL A 117 -19.94 3.05 -19.97
C VAL A 117 -19.78 1.54 -19.87
N LYS A 118 -19.00 1.08 -18.88
CA LYS A 118 -18.77 -0.34 -18.64
C LYS A 118 -19.42 -0.74 -17.32
N ASP A 119 -20.16 -1.84 -17.30
CA ASP A 119 -20.87 -2.33 -16.12
C ASP A 119 -20.03 -3.33 -15.30
N VAL A 120 -18.83 -2.89 -14.95
CA VAL A 120 -17.90 -3.62 -14.07
C VAL A 120 -17.32 -2.68 -13.03
N ASP A 121 -16.76 -3.23 -11.95
CA ASP A 121 -16.09 -2.46 -10.91
C ASP A 121 -14.60 -2.27 -11.24
N LEU A 122 -14.26 -1.08 -11.73
CA LEU A 122 -12.89 -0.72 -12.08
C LEU A 122 -11.94 -0.90 -10.90
N PHE A 123 -12.33 -0.49 -9.69
CA PHE A 123 -11.44 -0.54 -8.53
C PHE A 123 -11.23 -1.95 -8.02
N GLU A 124 -12.25 -2.81 -8.08
CA GLU A 124 -12.09 -4.23 -7.74
C GLU A 124 -11.06 -4.91 -8.67
N ILE A 125 -11.14 -4.65 -9.97
CA ILE A 125 -10.24 -5.22 -10.99
C ILE A 125 -8.81 -4.74 -10.74
N LEU A 126 -8.62 -3.41 -10.59
CA LEU A 126 -7.32 -2.82 -10.31
C LEU A 126 -6.71 -3.34 -9.00
N LEU A 127 -7.52 -3.52 -7.94
CA LEU A 127 -7.04 -4.05 -6.66
C LEU A 127 -6.61 -5.51 -6.76
N LYS A 128 -7.36 -6.33 -7.50
CA LYS A 128 -6.99 -7.74 -7.75
C LYS A 128 -5.66 -7.82 -8.52
N ARG A 129 -5.49 -6.97 -9.54
CA ARG A 129 -4.25 -6.89 -10.32
C ARG A 129 -3.07 -6.44 -9.46
N ALA A 130 -3.23 -5.35 -8.71
CA ALA A 130 -2.19 -4.83 -7.83
C ALA A 130 -1.70 -5.88 -6.81
N LYS A 131 -2.57 -6.76 -6.32
CA LYS A 131 -2.20 -7.88 -5.43
C LYS A 131 -1.43 -9.00 -6.14
N LEU A 132 -1.64 -9.21 -7.43
CA LEU A 132 -0.92 -10.21 -8.22
C LEU A 132 0.49 -9.74 -8.57
N ASP A 133 0.64 -8.45 -8.90
CA ASP A 133 1.92 -7.86 -9.31
C ASP A 133 2.84 -7.49 -8.13
N GLN A 134 2.35 -7.56 -6.90
CA GLN A 134 3.19 -7.32 -5.73
C GLN A 134 4.35 -8.33 -5.67
N PRO A 135 5.60 -7.87 -5.60
CA PRO A 135 6.75 -8.75 -5.48
C PRO A 135 6.61 -9.58 -4.22
N LYS A 136 6.58 -10.90 -4.38
CA LYS A 136 6.52 -11.84 -3.26
C LYS A 136 7.95 -12.21 -2.85
N PRO A 137 8.31 -12.10 -1.57
CA PRO A 137 9.63 -12.54 -1.13
C PRO A 137 9.85 -14.02 -1.44
N SER A 138 11.03 -14.37 -1.93
CA SER A 138 11.38 -15.76 -2.28
C SER A 138 11.95 -16.56 -1.11
N VAL A 139 12.45 -15.87 -0.08
CA VAL A 139 13.16 -16.49 1.07
C VAL A 139 12.22 -16.80 2.23
N PHE A 140 11.14 -16.03 2.39
CA PHE A 140 10.17 -16.19 3.48
C PHE A 140 8.77 -15.79 3.02
N GLN A 141 7.76 -16.23 3.75
CA GLN A 141 6.38 -15.84 3.49
C GLN A 141 5.96 -14.77 4.50
N LEU A 142 5.40 -13.67 3.99
CA LEU A 142 4.81 -12.64 4.84
C LEU A 142 3.50 -13.16 5.43
N SER A 143 3.27 -12.89 6.72
CA SER A 143 2.02 -13.26 7.36
C SER A 143 0.89 -12.33 6.89
N ALA A 144 -0.23 -12.92 6.51
CA ALA A 144 -1.47 -12.21 6.20
C ALA A 144 -2.34 -11.94 7.44
N LYS A 145 -1.87 -12.35 8.63
CA LYS A 145 -2.58 -12.12 9.89
C LYS A 145 -2.63 -10.62 10.19
N PRO A 146 -3.73 -10.11 10.78
CA PRO A 146 -3.81 -8.71 11.18
C PRO A 146 -2.76 -8.39 12.24
N ILE A 147 -2.38 -7.12 12.31
CA ILE A 147 -1.54 -6.59 13.38
C ILE A 147 -2.32 -6.66 14.69
N ASP A 148 -1.72 -7.24 15.73
CA ASP A 148 -2.23 -7.19 17.10
C ASP A 148 -1.79 -5.87 17.75
N PRO A 149 -2.73 -4.97 18.10
CA PRO A 149 -2.41 -3.65 18.65
C PRO A 149 -1.73 -3.71 20.03
N LYS A 150 -1.68 -4.87 20.68
CA LYS A 150 -1.03 -5.08 21.98
C LYS A 150 0.26 -5.87 21.89
N LEU A 151 0.62 -6.41 20.73
CA LEU A 151 1.79 -7.27 20.58
C LEU A 151 3.05 -6.46 20.29
N ILE A 152 4.05 -6.57 21.18
CA ILE A 152 5.38 -6.01 20.99
C ILE A 152 6.37 -7.15 20.84
N SER A 153 7.19 -7.09 19.79
CA SER A 153 8.23 -8.08 19.55
C SER A 153 9.63 -7.58 19.85
N PHE A 154 10.49 -8.50 20.27
CA PHE A 154 11.90 -8.26 20.58
C PHE A 154 12.80 -9.06 19.65
N MET A 155 13.62 -8.33 18.90
CA MET A 155 14.69 -8.81 18.03
C MET A 155 16.01 -8.54 18.74
N MET A 156 16.59 -9.56 19.37
CA MET A 156 17.75 -9.40 20.26
C MET A 156 18.73 -10.56 20.06
N PRO A 157 20.03 -10.38 20.37
CA PRO A 157 20.95 -11.50 20.44
C PRO A 157 20.47 -12.56 21.43
N PHE A 158 20.50 -13.84 21.03
CA PHE A 158 20.03 -14.98 21.85
C PHE A 158 20.95 -15.33 23.04
N ASP A 159 21.95 -14.49 23.31
CA ASP A 159 22.87 -14.68 24.42
C ASP A 159 22.16 -14.36 25.74
N GLY A 160 22.30 -15.23 26.74
CA GLY A 160 21.62 -15.10 28.04
C GLY A 160 21.93 -13.79 28.79
N SER A 161 23.01 -13.07 28.45
CA SER A 161 23.32 -11.74 29.00
C SER A 161 22.32 -10.65 28.61
N PHE A 162 21.42 -10.90 27.65
CA PHE A 162 20.33 -10.01 27.26
C PHE A 162 19.00 -10.32 27.98
N ASN A 163 18.94 -11.40 28.77
CA ASN A 163 17.72 -11.79 29.48
C ASN A 163 17.27 -10.71 30.48
N SER A 164 18.20 -10.11 31.23
CA SER A 164 17.89 -9.03 32.18
C SER A 164 17.28 -7.81 31.48
N VAL A 165 17.83 -7.43 30.32
CA VAL A 165 17.35 -6.32 29.50
C VAL A 165 15.93 -6.62 29.01
N TYR A 166 15.70 -7.79 28.42
CA TYR A 166 14.38 -8.21 27.94
C TYR A 166 13.35 -8.22 29.08
N GLN A 167 13.66 -8.84 30.21
CA GLN A 167 12.73 -8.94 31.35
C GLN A 167 12.42 -7.56 31.96
N GLY A 168 13.41 -6.66 32.05
CA GLY A 168 13.21 -5.31 32.57
C GLY A 168 12.25 -4.49 31.70
N ILE A 169 12.43 -4.51 30.38
CA ILE A 169 11.53 -3.81 29.44
C ILE A 169 10.15 -4.48 29.43
N LYS A 170 10.11 -5.81 29.35
CA LYS A 170 8.88 -6.62 29.34
C LYS A 170 7.98 -6.30 30.53
N ALA A 171 8.54 -6.25 31.74
CA ALA A 171 7.77 -5.99 32.96
C ALA A 171 7.02 -4.66 32.91
N VAL A 172 7.63 -3.60 32.39
CA VAL A 172 7.00 -2.28 32.26
C VAL A 172 5.92 -2.28 31.17
N LEU A 173 6.20 -2.89 30.02
CA LEU A 173 5.23 -2.96 28.90
C LEU A 173 4.01 -3.82 29.25
N GLU A 174 4.20 -4.97 29.89
CA GLU A 174 3.08 -5.85 30.28
C GLU A 174 2.25 -5.25 31.41
N ALA A 175 2.85 -4.44 32.30
CA ALA A 175 2.11 -3.67 33.29
C ALA A 175 1.16 -2.62 32.65
N ASP A 176 1.45 -2.18 31.42
CA ASP A 176 0.61 -1.27 30.62
C ASP A 176 -0.37 -2.02 29.69
N GLY A 177 -0.43 -3.35 29.79
CA GLY A 177 -1.39 -4.19 29.06
C GLY A 177 -0.93 -4.66 27.67
N PHE A 178 0.34 -4.47 27.32
CA PHE A 178 0.94 -5.06 26.13
C PHE A 178 1.28 -6.54 26.37
N THR A 179 1.48 -7.29 25.29
CA THR A 179 2.01 -8.65 25.29
C THR A 179 3.38 -8.62 24.64
N CYS A 180 4.40 -9.11 25.34
CA CYS A 180 5.78 -9.09 24.83
C CYS A 180 6.20 -10.49 24.38
N ARG A 181 6.78 -10.58 23.18
CA ARG A 181 7.37 -11.84 22.67
C ARG A 181 8.76 -11.60 22.12
N ARG A 182 9.70 -12.45 22.50
CA ARG A 182 11.05 -12.46 21.93
C ARG A 182 11.18 -13.54 20.86
N ALA A 183 11.95 -13.26 19.82
CA ALA A 183 12.10 -14.14 18.66
C ALA A 183 12.54 -15.58 18.99
N ASP A 184 13.35 -15.78 20.02
CA ASP A 184 13.86 -17.08 20.47
C ASP A 184 12.89 -17.86 21.38
N ASP A 185 11.87 -17.20 21.93
CA ASP A 185 10.83 -17.84 22.75
C ASP A 185 9.79 -18.59 21.86
N MET A 186 9.86 -18.44 20.53
CA MET A 186 8.94 -19.04 19.56
C MET A 186 9.56 -20.26 18.86
N TRP A 187 9.03 -21.44 19.17
CA TRP A 187 9.33 -22.71 18.50
C TRP A 187 8.04 -23.34 17.98
N VAL A 188 7.34 -22.63 17.09
CA VAL A 188 6.03 -23.08 16.59
C VAL A 188 6.18 -23.79 15.24
N HIS A 189 7.09 -23.33 14.39
CA HIS A 189 7.37 -23.94 13.09
C HIS A 189 8.75 -24.61 13.08
N ALA A 190 8.93 -25.60 12.19
CA ALA A 190 10.23 -26.26 11.99
C ALA A 190 11.33 -25.30 11.49
N HIS A 191 10.95 -24.12 10.97
CA HIS A 191 11.83 -23.08 10.46
C HIS A 191 11.71 -21.80 11.30
N VAL A 192 12.75 -21.52 12.09
CA VAL A 192 12.86 -20.35 12.99
C VAL A 192 12.57 -19.03 12.25
N MET A 193 13.04 -18.90 11.01
CA MET A 193 12.80 -17.68 10.22
C MET A 193 11.31 -17.41 9.96
N THR A 194 10.48 -18.44 9.76
CA THR A 194 9.04 -18.24 9.54
C THR A 194 8.37 -17.65 10.79
N ASP A 195 8.75 -18.13 11.97
CA ASP A 195 8.24 -17.64 13.25
C ASP A 195 8.61 -16.18 13.50
N ILE A 196 9.87 -15.81 13.22
CA ILE A 196 10.36 -14.43 13.35
C ILE A 196 9.61 -13.48 12.42
N ILE A 197 9.41 -13.87 11.15
CA ILE A 197 8.69 -13.05 10.18
C ILE A 197 7.23 -12.90 10.57
N GLU A 198 6.56 -13.96 11.01
CA GLU A 198 5.18 -13.85 11.51
C GLU A 198 5.11 -12.89 12.71
N LEU A 199 6.06 -13.01 13.65
CA LEU A 199 6.12 -12.15 14.82
C LEU A 199 6.30 -10.67 14.43
N ILE A 200 7.22 -10.37 13.52
CA ILE A 200 7.41 -9.01 12.98
C ILE A 200 6.12 -8.53 12.29
N CYS A 201 5.52 -9.34 11.42
CA CYS A 201 4.31 -9.00 10.68
C CYS A 201 3.11 -8.71 11.59
N THR A 202 2.98 -9.41 12.71
CA THR A 202 1.81 -9.30 13.60
C THR A 202 2.00 -8.32 14.75
N SER A 203 3.22 -7.91 15.06
CA SER A 203 3.49 -6.92 16.11
C SER A 203 3.14 -5.50 15.70
N VAL A 204 2.64 -4.70 16.65
CA VAL A 204 2.43 -3.25 16.49
C VAL A 204 3.75 -2.48 16.59
N VAL A 205 4.67 -2.93 17.45
CA VAL A 205 6.01 -2.36 17.63
C VAL A 205 7.04 -3.47 17.63
N VAL A 206 8.18 -3.22 16.99
CA VAL A 206 9.34 -4.10 16.99
C VAL A 206 10.50 -3.40 17.71
N ILE A 207 11.05 -4.02 18.74
CA ILE A 207 12.21 -3.52 19.47
C ILE A 207 13.43 -4.32 18.99
N CYS A 208 14.44 -3.63 18.45
CA CYS A 208 15.66 -4.28 17.95
C CYS A 208 16.88 -3.85 18.78
N ASP A 209 17.57 -4.82 19.38
CA ASP A 209 18.82 -4.60 20.12
C ASP A 209 20.04 -4.78 19.23
N LEU A 210 20.67 -3.66 18.88
CA LEU A 210 21.80 -3.60 17.96
C LEU A 210 23.14 -3.93 18.64
N SER A 211 23.15 -4.16 19.96
CA SER A 211 24.38 -4.39 20.73
C SER A 211 25.16 -5.59 20.22
N ARG A 212 26.50 -5.50 20.31
CA ARG A 212 27.44 -6.52 19.81
C ARG A 212 27.35 -6.81 18.30
N LYS A 213 26.69 -5.96 17.52
CA LYS A 213 26.64 -6.05 16.05
C LYS A 213 26.10 -7.37 15.53
N ASN A 214 25.04 -7.89 16.14
CA ASN A 214 24.46 -9.15 15.68
C ASN A 214 23.86 -8.99 14.26
N PRO A 215 24.39 -9.71 13.24
CA PRO A 215 23.93 -9.56 11.86
C PRO A 215 22.47 -9.99 11.66
N ASN A 216 21.96 -10.92 12.48
CA ASN A 216 20.57 -11.36 12.39
C ASN A 216 19.61 -10.25 12.83
N VAL A 217 19.94 -9.53 13.90
CA VAL A 217 19.11 -8.41 14.38
C VAL A 217 19.12 -7.25 13.36
N PHE A 218 20.24 -7.03 12.66
CA PHE A 218 20.27 -6.08 11.54
C PHE A 218 19.36 -6.50 10.38
N TYR A 219 19.36 -7.78 10.05
CA TYR A 219 18.48 -8.34 9.03
C TYR A 219 17.00 -8.19 9.41
N GLU A 220 16.65 -8.53 10.65
CA GLU A 220 15.30 -8.40 11.21
C GLU A 220 14.83 -6.93 11.24
N ALA A 221 15.70 -6.00 11.66
CA ALA A 221 15.41 -4.56 11.64
C ALA A 221 15.18 -4.05 10.20
N GLY A 222 15.99 -4.50 9.23
CA GLY A 222 15.81 -4.18 7.82
C GLY A 222 14.46 -4.68 7.27
N ILE A 223 14.06 -5.89 7.63
CA ILE A 223 12.74 -6.43 7.26
C ILE A 223 11.62 -5.62 7.91
N ALA A 224 11.72 -5.32 9.20
CA ALA A 224 10.72 -4.51 9.90
C ALA A 224 10.56 -3.12 9.27
N HIS A 225 11.67 -2.45 8.93
CA HIS A 225 11.64 -1.16 8.20
C HIS A 225 10.99 -1.30 6.82
N THR A 226 11.32 -2.35 6.06
CA THR A 226 10.75 -2.58 4.72
C THR A 226 9.24 -2.79 4.78
N LEU A 227 8.75 -3.43 5.84
CA LEU A 227 7.32 -3.64 6.09
C LEU A 227 6.61 -2.41 6.69
N GLY A 228 7.31 -1.29 6.85
CA GLY A 228 6.74 -0.05 7.42
C GLY A 228 6.41 -0.15 8.91
N LYS A 229 7.04 -1.09 9.64
CA LYS A 229 6.80 -1.26 11.08
C LYS A 229 7.39 -0.12 11.89
N GLN A 230 6.77 0.18 13.02
CA GLN A 230 7.38 1.05 14.02
C GLN A 230 8.49 0.30 14.74
N VAL A 231 9.73 0.71 14.51
CA VAL A 231 10.91 0.08 15.09
C VAL A 231 11.52 0.98 16.16
N ILE A 232 11.76 0.42 17.35
CA ILE A 232 12.54 1.07 18.42
C ILE A 232 13.90 0.39 18.46
N LEU A 233 14.93 1.13 18.06
CA LEU A 233 16.31 0.67 18.12
C LEU A 233 16.88 0.93 19.53
N ILE A 234 17.53 -0.08 20.11
CA ILE A 234 18.26 0.04 21.38
C ILE A 234 19.69 -0.44 21.21
N SER A 235 20.64 0.11 21.97
CA SER A 235 22.04 -0.31 21.91
C SER A 235 22.84 0.03 23.17
N GLN A 236 23.77 -0.85 23.56
CA GLN A 236 24.73 -0.60 24.64
C GLN A 236 25.86 0.34 24.24
N SER A 237 26.16 0.48 22.95
CA SER A 237 27.26 1.31 22.45
C SER A 237 26.93 1.95 21.10
N HIS A 238 27.28 3.22 20.93
CA HIS A 238 27.21 3.89 19.63
C HIS A 238 27.99 3.14 18.54
N ASP A 239 29.09 2.49 18.91
CA ASP A 239 29.94 1.78 17.94
C ASP A 239 29.29 0.50 17.40
N ASP A 240 28.26 -0.02 18.07
CA ASP A 240 27.49 -1.17 17.62
C ASP A 240 26.46 -0.80 16.55
N VAL A 241 26.10 0.47 16.43
CA VAL A 241 25.12 0.95 15.45
C VAL A 241 25.80 1.17 14.08
N PRO A 242 25.39 0.43 13.02
CA PRO A 242 25.91 0.63 11.66
C PRO A 242 25.65 2.04 11.14
N PHE A 243 26.51 2.52 10.25
CA PHE A 243 26.44 3.88 9.70
C PHE A 243 25.04 4.22 9.16
N ASP A 244 24.42 3.32 8.41
CA ASP A 244 23.09 3.53 7.80
C ASP A 244 21.95 3.63 8.84
N LEU A 245 22.13 3.07 10.04
CA LEU A 245 21.14 3.12 11.13
C LEU A 245 21.38 4.29 12.09
N ARG A 246 22.57 4.93 12.11
CA ARG A 246 22.88 6.04 13.01
C ARG A 246 21.99 7.29 12.85
N PRO A 247 21.51 7.66 11.65
CA PRO A 247 20.56 8.76 11.50
C PRO A 247 19.19 8.46 12.13
N ILE A 248 18.86 7.18 12.34
CA ILE A 248 17.62 6.75 12.99
C ILE A 248 17.83 6.86 14.51
N ARG A 249 16.88 7.48 15.20
CA ARG A 249 16.94 7.62 16.65
C ARG A 249 16.94 6.24 17.31
N TYR A 250 17.93 5.99 18.16
CA TYR A 250 18.03 4.80 19.00
C TYR A 250 18.23 5.19 20.47
N LEU A 251 17.84 4.30 21.38
CA LEU A 251 18.02 4.48 22.82
C LEU A 251 19.31 3.81 23.26
N SER A 252 20.17 4.55 23.97
CA SER A 252 21.40 4.01 24.53
C SER A 252 21.20 3.60 25.97
N TYR A 253 21.75 2.44 26.37
CA TYR A 253 21.60 1.94 27.72
C TYR A 253 22.87 1.31 28.28
N LEU A 254 22.96 1.24 29.61
CA LEU A 254 23.98 0.46 30.31
C LEU A 254 23.38 -0.86 30.75
N ASN A 255 24.11 -1.97 30.56
CA ASN A 255 23.67 -3.31 30.99
C ASN A 255 23.89 -3.51 32.51
N ASN A 256 23.24 -2.68 33.31
CA ASN A 256 23.16 -2.76 34.77
C ASN A 256 21.72 -2.41 35.20
N GLY A 257 21.39 -2.61 36.48
CA GLY A 257 20.01 -2.43 36.96
C GLY A 257 19.41 -1.04 36.69
N GLU A 258 20.17 0.02 36.96
CA GLU A 258 19.74 1.40 36.75
C GLU A 258 19.57 1.74 35.26
N GLY A 259 20.52 1.31 34.42
CA GLY A 259 20.49 1.52 32.98
C GLY A 259 19.33 0.78 32.30
N ILE A 260 19.02 -0.44 32.75
CA ILE A 260 17.87 -1.21 32.25
C ILE A 260 16.55 -0.56 32.69
N GLN A 261 16.46 -0.09 33.94
CA GLN A 261 15.25 0.61 34.41
C GLN A 261 14.98 1.88 33.61
N LYS A 262 16.01 2.70 33.40
CA LYS A 262 15.92 3.90 32.56
C LYS A 262 15.52 3.57 31.13
N LEU A 263 16.12 2.54 30.53
CA LEU A 263 15.76 2.09 29.18
C LEU A 263 14.29 1.67 29.11
N ALA A 264 13.80 0.91 30.09
CA ALA A 264 12.41 0.45 30.11
C ALA A 264 11.42 1.63 30.14
N GLU A 265 11.72 2.67 30.92
CA GLU A 265 10.92 3.92 30.96
C GLU A 265 10.95 4.67 29.63
N GLU A 266 12.12 4.81 29.00
CA GLU A 266 12.26 5.46 27.68
C GLU A 266 11.55 4.68 26.57
N VAL A 267 11.65 3.35 26.58
CA VAL A 267 10.93 2.46 25.66
C VAL A 267 9.42 2.60 25.84
N MET A 268 8.93 2.55 27.08
CA MET A 268 7.50 2.73 27.38
C MET A 268 6.97 4.08 26.89
N ALA A 269 7.71 5.16 27.17
CA ALA A 269 7.36 6.49 26.69
C ALA A 269 7.31 6.54 25.15
N ARG A 270 8.25 5.86 24.48
CA ARG A 270 8.26 5.78 23.03
C ARG A 270 7.07 4.99 22.50
N VAL A 271 6.76 3.81 23.07
CA VAL A 271 5.60 2.98 22.69
C VAL A 271 4.30 3.79 22.77
N ARG A 272 4.04 4.48 23.89
CA ARG A 272 2.85 5.33 24.05
C ARG A 272 2.77 6.51 23.07
N SER A 273 3.89 6.91 22.47
CA SER A 273 3.90 8.00 21.48
C SER A 273 3.57 7.53 20.06
N ILE A 274 3.60 6.22 19.80
CA ILE A 274 3.43 5.62 18.47
C ILE A 274 2.23 4.66 18.38
N THR A 275 1.64 4.25 19.51
CA THR A 275 0.40 3.46 19.59
C THR A 275 -0.69 4.25 20.27
#